data_AF-A0A7K2Z274-F1
#
_entry.id   AF-A0A7K2Z274-F1
#
_cell.length_a   1.000
_cell.length_b   1.000
_cell.length_c   1.000
_cell.angle_alpha   90.00
_cell.angle_beta   90.00
_cell.angle_gamma   90.00
#
_symmetry.space_group_name_H-M   'P 1'
#
loop_
_entity.id
_entity.type
_entity.pdbx_description
1 polymer ?
#
loop_
_entity_poly.entity_id
_entity_poly.type
_entity_poly.pdbx_seq_one_letter_code
_entity_poly.pdbx_strand_id
1 'polypeptide(L)'
;MSAAVATWPVPHASARAWLREGTRVFADRVAELPEDAFGGPSALPGWSRAQLVAHVARNADALANLAAWARTGVETPMYADARERE
;
A
#
# COMPACT_ATOMS: atom_id res chain seq x y z
N MET A 1 -9.52 -1.86 27.34
CA MET A 1 -9.84 -2.97 26.42
C MET A 1 -8.54 -3.42 25.78
N SER A 2 -8.02 -4.59 26.16
CA SER A 2 -6.80 -5.15 25.56
C SER A 2 -7.18 -5.78 24.22
N ALA A 3 -6.76 -5.18 23.11
CA ALA A 3 -6.89 -5.82 21.81
C ALA A 3 -5.95 -7.04 21.81
N ALA A 4 -6.53 -8.24 21.70
CA ALA A 4 -5.76 -9.45 21.49
C ALA A 4 -4.86 -9.23 20.27
N VAL A 5 -3.54 -9.35 20.47
CA VAL A 5 -2.57 -9.36 19.37
C VAL A 5 -2.92 -10.56 18.51
N ALA A 6 -3.55 -10.31 17.37
CA ALA A 6 -3.79 -11.33 16.36
C ALA A 6 -2.44 -11.92 15.97
N THR A 7 -2.23 -13.20 16.26
CA THR A 7 -1.02 -13.92 15.88
C THR A 7 -1.08 -14.17 14.38
N TRP A 8 -0.48 -13.25 13.61
CA TRP A 8 -0.34 -13.39 12.17
C TRP A 8 0.54 -14.61 11.87
N PRO A 9 0.10 -15.57 11.03
CA PRO A 9 0.80 -16.85 10.84
C PRO A 9 2.12 -16.73 10.04
N VAL A 10 2.60 -15.51 9.78
CA VAL A 10 3.86 -15.23 9.09
C VAL A 10 4.79 -14.46 10.03
N PRO A 11 6.00 -14.96 10.33
CA PRO A 11 6.97 -14.23 11.14
C PRO A 11 7.24 -12.84 10.57
N HIS A 12 7.41 -11.82 11.43
CA HIS A 12 7.65 -10.44 11.00
C HIS A 12 8.85 -10.31 10.04
N ALA A 13 9.89 -11.14 10.21
CA ALA A 13 11.03 -11.18 9.30
C ALA A 13 10.64 -11.57 7.87
N SER A 14 9.79 -12.59 7.73
CA SER A 14 9.26 -13.06 6.45
C SER A 14 8.32 -12.02 5.83
N ALA A 15 7.44 -11.39 6.63
CA ALA A 15 6.58 -10.32 6.16
C ALA A 15 7.37 -9.12 5.61
N ARG A 16 8.46 -8.71 6.29
CA ARG A 16 9.35 -7.65 5.80
C ARG A 16 10.11 -8.04 4.54
N ALA A 17 10.50 -9.31 4.41
CA ALA A 17 11.15 -9.80 3.20
C ALA A 17 10.19 -9.76 2.00
N TRP A 18 8.96 -10.22 2.18
CA TRP A 18 7.91 -10.14 1.15
C TRP A 18 7.57 -8.70 0.79
N LEU A 19 7.47 -7.80 1.76
CA LEU A 19 7.24 -6.38 1.51
C LEU A 19 8.32 -5.81 0.57
N ARG A 20 9.60 -6.01 0.90
CA ARG A 20 10.70 -5.48 0.09
C ARG A 20 10.71 -6.06 -1.33
N GLU A 21 10.52 -7.37 -1.45
CA GLU A 21 10.52 -8.03 -2.76
C GLU A 21 9.33 -7.60 -3.61
N GLY A 22 8.13 -7.55 -3.03
CA GLY A 22 6.93 -7.07 -3.72
C GLY A 22 7.06 -5.62 -4.16
N THR A 23 7.60 -4.73 -3.31
CA THR A 23 7.87 -3.33 -3.68
C THR A 23 8.85 -3.24 -4.85
N ARG A 24 9.93 -4.04 -4.83
CA ARG A 24 10.92 -4.07 -5.92
C ARG A 24 10.27 -4.52 -7.23
N VAL A 25 9.58 -5.66 -7.23
CA VAL A 25 8.89 -6.19 -8.42
C VAL A 25 7.88 -5.20 -8.98
N PHE A 26 7.11 -4.53 -8.11
CA PHE A 26 6.15 -3.52 -8.54
C PHE A 26 6.84 -2.29 -9.14
N ALA A 27 7.86 -1.74 -8.47
CA ALA A 27 8.57 -0.55 -8.93
C ALA A 27 9.32 -0.79 -10.24
N ASP A 28 9.99 -1.94 -10.37
CA ASP A 28 10.66 -2.36 -11.61
C ASP A 28 9.64 -2.40 -12.77
N ARG A 29 8.46 -2.98 -12.54
CA ARG A 29 7.42 -3.07 -13.57
C ARG A 29 6.82 -1.73 -13.97
N VAL A 30 6.69 -0.81 -13.02
CA VAL A 30 6.23 0.56 -13.29
C VAL A 30 7.29 1.34 -14.07
N ALA A 31 8.57 1.17 -13.73
CA ALA A 31 9.68 1.83 -14.42
C ALA A 31 9.85 1.37 -15.87
N GLU A 32 9.44 0.15 -16.19
CA GLU A 32 9.41 -0.39 -17.56
C GLU A 32 8.26 0.15 -18.42
N LEU A 33 7.24 0.81 -17.84
CA LEU A 33 6.09 1.31 -18.60
C LEU A 33 6.45 2.59 -19.36
N PRO A 34 6.20 2.64 -20.68
CA PRO A 34 6.21 3.90 -21.42
C PRO A 34 5.15 4.87 -20.86
N GLU A 35 5.41 6.17 -20.94
CA GLU A 35 4.53 7.22 -20.42
C GLU A 35 3.11 7.14 -20.99
N ASP A 36 2.96 6.89 -22.28
CA ASP A 36 1.68 6.76 -22.96
C ASP A 36 0.90 5.49 -22.54
N ALA A 37 1.59 4.45 -22.05
CA ALA A 37 0.98 3.21 -21.61
C ALA A 37 0.17 3.35 -20.30
N PHE A 38 0.41 4.40 -19.51
CA PHE A 38 -0.29 4.68 -18.26
C PHE A 38 -1.78 4.95 -18.46
N GLY A 39 -2.15 5.56 -19.58
CA GLY A 39 -3.55 5.84 -19.92
C GLY A 39 -4.36 4.60 -20.26
N GLY A 40 -3.70 3.47 -20.58
CA GLY A 40 -4.37 2.22 -20.93
C GLY A 40 -4.96 1.45 -19.73
N PRO A 41 -5.82 0.45 -19.99
CA PRO A 41 -6.45 -0.34 -18.95
C PRO A 41 -5.43 -1.20 -18.18
N SER A 42 -5.66 -1.32 -16.88
CA SER A 42 -5.00 -2.31 -16.02
C SER A 42 -5.75 -3.65 -16.08
N ALA A 43 -5.26 -4.64 -15.33
CA ALA A 43 -5.99 -5.90 -15.13
C ALA A 43 -7.19 -5.78 -14.17
N LEU A 44 -7.31 -4.66 -13.44
CA LEU A 44 -8.46 -4.38 -12.60
C LEU A 44 -9.58 -3.75 -13.45
N PRO A 45 -10.82 -4.30 -13.41
CA PRO A 45 -11.93 -3.77 -14.20
C PRO A 45 -12.19 -2.30 -13.92
N GLY A 46 -12.23 -1.48 -14.98
CA GLY A 46 -12.53 -0.04 -14.90
C GLY A 46 -11.36 0.84 -14.46
N TRP A 47 -10.17 0.28 -14.22
CA TRP A 47 -9.00 1.03 -13.76
C TRP A 47 -7.95 1.15 -14.86
N SER A 48 -7.47 2.36 -15.11
CA SER A 48 -6.24 2.58 -15.87
C SER A 48 -5.00 2.18 -15.07
N ARG A 49 -3.87 1.97 -15.76
CA ARG A 49 -2.59 1.74 -15.09
C ARG A 49 -2.18 2.94 -14.23
N ALA A 50 -2.45 4.17 -14.67
CA ALA A 50 -2.23 5.37 -13.87
C ALA A 50 -3.01 5.33 -12.55
N GLN A 51 -4.29 4.96 -12.57
CA GLN A 51 -5.11 4.85 -11.36
C GLN A 51 -4.57 3.78 -10.42
N LEU A 52 -4.17 2.62 -10.95
CA LEU A 52 -3.57 1.55 -10.15
C LEU A 52 -2.27 2.00 -9.48
N VAL A 53 -1.35 2.62 -10.24
CA VAL A 53 -0.07 3.08 -9.70
C VAL A 53 -0.27 4.19 -8.66
N ALA A 54 -1.16 5.14 -8.93
CA ALA A 54 -1.52 6.19 -7.97
C ALA A 54 -2.10 5.60 -6.68
N HIS A 55 -2.98 4.61 -6.78
CA HIS A 55 -3.55 3.94 -5.60
C HIS A 55 -2.49 3.24 -4.76
N VAL A 56 -1.56 2.50 -5.38
CA VAL A 56 -0.48 1.83 -4.63
C VAL A 56 0.41 2.86 -3.92
N ALA A 57 0.75 3.97 -4.59
CA ALA A 57 1.53 5.04 -3.97
C ALA A 57 0.79 5.66 -2.77
N ARG A 58 -0.49 6.01 -2.93
CA ARG A 58 -1.33 6.55 -1.85
C ARG A 58 -1.54 5.55 -0.71
N ASN A 59 -1.62 4.27 -1.01
CA ASN A 59 -1.67 3.22 0.00
C ASN A 59 -0.38 3.17 0.84
N ALA A 60 0.78 3.34 0.21
CA ALA A 60 2.06 3.39 0.92
C ALA A 60 2.13 4.59 1.87
N ASP A 61 1.70 5.78 1.43
CA ASP A 61 1.59 6.97 2.29
C ASP A 61 0.67 6.70 3.50
N ALA A 62 -0.47 6.08 3.24
CA ALA A 62 -1.47 5.76 4.24
C ALA A 62 -0.98 4.73 5.28
N LEU A 63 -0.19 3.73 4.85
CA LEU A 63 0.48 2.80 5.76
C LEU A 63 1.61 3.49 6.55
N ALA A 64 2.29 4.47 5.96
CA ALA A 64 3.30 5.26 6.66
C ALA A 64 2.71 6.08 7.81
N ASN A 65 1.48 6.59 7.66
CA ASN A 65 0.73 7.21 8.76
C ASN A 65 0.56 6.25 9.94
N LEU A 66 0.13 5.02 9.68
CA LEU A 66 -0.06 4.01 10.73
C LEU A 66 1.26 3.62 11.40
N ALA A 67 2.34 3.49 10.61
CA ALA A 67 3.67 3.22 11.15
C ALA A 67 4.20 4.39 11.99
N ALA A 68 3.90 5.63 11.61
CA ALA A 68 4.21 6.82 12.39
C ALA A 68 3.43 6.84 13.69
N TRP A 69 2.12 6.60 13.64
CA TRP A 69 1.28 6.49 14.84
C TRP A 69 1.82 5.43 15.80
N ALA A 70 2.09 4.21 15.32
CA ALA A 70 2.63 3.14 16.15
C ALA A 70 3.97 3.52 16.82
N ARG A 71 4.81 4.33 16.14
CA ARG A 71 6.11 4.79 16.65
C ARG A 71 5.98 5.93 17.66
N THR A 72 5.05 6.85 17.47
CA THR A 72 4.96 8.11 18.25
C THR A 72 3.88 8.09 19.33
N GLY A 73 2.88 7.22 19.20
CA GLY A 73 1.66 7.23 20.02
C GLY A 73 0.66 8.34 19.63
N VAL A 74 0.98 9.21 18.68
CA VAL A 74 0.09 10.26 18.19
C VAL A 74 -0.76 9.70 17.04
N GLU A 75 -2.08 9.77 17.20
CA GLU A 75 -3.01 9.22 16.20
C GLU A 75 -2.82 9.89 14.83
N THR A 76 -2.60 9.07 13.81
CA THR A 76 -2.52 9.48 12.41
C THR A 76 -3.20 8.40 11.58
N PRO A 77 -4.50 8.56 11.26
CA PRO A 77 -5.26 7.53 10.58
C PRO A 77 -4.75 7.32 9.15
N MET A 78 -5.05 6.14 8.60
CA MET A 78 -4.71 5.78 7.21
C MET A 78 -5.38 6.72 6.20
N TYR A 79 -6.65 7.06 6.45
CA TYR A 79 -7.48 7.95 5.65
C TYR A 79 -8.04 9.05 6.55
N ALA A 80 -8.34 10.22 5.99
CA ALA A 80 -8.87 11.33 6.78
C ALA A 80 -10.32 11.06 7.22
N ASP A 81 -11.09 10.35 6.39
CA ASP A 81 -12.44 9.86 6.70
C ASP A 81 -12.53 8.36 6.39
N ALA A 82 -13.26 7.62 7.24
CA ALA A 82 -13.57 6.21 7.01
C ALA A 82 -14.36 5.98 5.70
N ARG A 83 -15.12 6.98 5.23
CA ARG A 83 -15.85 6.94 3.96
C ARG A 83 -14.93 6.90 2.73
N GLU A 84 -13.65 7.26 2.87
CA GLU A 84 -12.69 7.16 1.77
C GLU A 84 -12.31 5.69 1.43
N ARG A 85 -12.85 4.71 2.17
CA ARG A 85 -12.65 3.27 1.93
C ARG A 85 -13.75 2.60 1.10
N GLU A 86 -14.88 3.27 0.90
CA GLU A 86 -16.07 2.78 0.19
C GLU A 86 -16.11 3.31 -1.25
#